data_AF-A0A800ALL8-F1
#
_entry.id   AF-A0A800ALL8-F1
#
_cell.length_a   1.000
_cell.length_b   1.000
_cell.length_c   1.000
_cell.angle_alpha   90.00
_cell.angle_beta   90.00
_cell.angle_gamma   90.00
#
_symmetry.space_group_name_H-M   'P 1'
#
loop_
_entity.id
_entity.type
_entity.pdbx_description
1 polymer ?
#
loop_
_entity_poly.entity_id
_entity_poly.type
_entity_poly.pdbx_seq_one_letter_code
_entity_poly.pdbx_strand_id
1 'polypeptide(L)'
;MKEQNEERDALTGFLTHTAFEKEFAQHLHESIEKGEALSLAIADLDLLRRFNDTHGQIFGNDALRKMAESFRQHIPRNAIAGRFGGEEFIVLFPKTEREEAFLAIERIRMDWDVEREFSDGQNIISAKLTLSGGVAAYPADGTTVAEILRKAEQALYRAKVSGRNRICIAQEERMIPKTAHYTATQLERLAKLAKEHEVPEALFLREALDCLLRKYTVSEKLS
;
A
#
# COMPACT_ATOMS: atom_id res chain seq x y z
N MET A 1 -13.89 25.37 9.54
CA MET A 1 -12.45 25.51 9.86
C MET A 1 -11.72 24.57 8.93
N LYS A 2 -10.80 25.07 8.09
CA LYS A 2 -10.00 24.21 7.21
C LYS A 2 -9.02 23.44 8.10
N GLU A 3 -9.17 22.12 8.20
CA GLU A 3 -8.11 21.26 8.74
C GLU A 3 -6.85 21.50 7.90
N GLN A 4 -5.78 21.95 8.54
CA GLN A 4 -4.46 21.94 7.94
C GLN A 4 -4.09 20.47 7.75
N ASN A 5 -4.33 19.93 6.55
CA ASN A 5 -3.94 18.57 6.24
C ASN A 5 -2.40 18.56 6.19
N GLU A 6 -1.76 17.95 7.19
CA GLU A 6 -0.31 17.85 7.27
C GLU A 6 0.21 17.08 6.05
N GLU A 7 1.16 17.66 5.31
CA GLU A 7 1.74 17.03 4.12
C GLU A 7 2.63 15.83 4.48
N ARG A 8 3.12 15.77 5.73
CA ARG A 8 4.05 14.75 6.21
C ARG A 8 3.58 14.12 7.52
N ASP A 9 3.75 12.81 7.65
CA ASP A 9 3.51 12.04 8.86
C ASP A 9 4.50 12.45 9.96
N ALA A 10 3.99 12.85 11.14
CA ALA A 10 4.82 13.34 12.23
C ALA A 10 5.82 12.31 12.79
N LEU A 11 5.54 11.01 12.64
CA LEU A 11 6.40 9.95 13.18
C LEU A 11 7.57 9.62 12.24
N THR A 12 7.31 9.54 10.94
CA THR A 12 8.27 9.06 9.93
C THR A 12 8.74 10.15 8.98
N GLY A 13 8.12 11.32 8.95
CA GLY A 13 8.42 12.41 8.03
C GLY A 13 8.10 12.12 6.55
N PHE A 14 7.54 10.94 6.23
CA PHE A 14 7.07 10.59 4.89
C PHE A 14 5.76 11.28 4.56
N LEU A 15 5.39 11.32 3.27
CA LEU A 15 4.15 11.96 2.86
C LEU A 15 2.94 11.28 3.48
N THR A 16 1.93 12.07 3.86
CA THR A 16 0.62 11.52 4.22
C THR A 16 -0.10 11.00 2.98
N HIS A 17 -1.13 10.17 3.18
CA HIS A 17 -1.95 9.60 2.09
C HIS A 17 -2.37 10.66 1.05
N THR A 18 -3.02 11.73 1.52
CA THR A 18 -3.50 12.82 0.65
C THR A 18 -2.39 13.51 -0.13
N ALA A 19 -1.21 13.68 0.45
CA ALA A 19 -0.08 14.31 -0.23
C ALA A 19 0.53 13.37 -1.27
N PHE A 20 0.67 12.08 -0.93
CA PHE A 20 1.20 11.07 -1.83
C PHE A 20 0.32 10.84 -3.07
N GLU A 21 -1.01 10.82 -2.91
CA GLU A 21 -1.93 10.64 -4.05
C GLU A 21 -1.77 11.75 -5.11
N LYS A 22 -1.52 12.98 -4.67
CA LYS A 22 -1.26 14.11 -5.58
C LYS A 22 0.04 13.90 -6.36
N GLU A 23 1.10 13.52 -5.66
CA GLU A 23 2.40 13.20 -6.28
C GLU A 23 2.26 12.05 -7.27
N PHE A 24 1.49 11.02 -6.93
CA PHE A 24 1.25 9.88 -7.82
C PHE A 24 0.50 10.29 -9.08
N ALA A 25 -0.59 11.05 -8.96
CA ALA A 25 -1.34 11.53 -10.12
C ALA A 25 -0.47 12.39 -11.05
N GLN A 26 0.36 13.27 -10.48
CA GLN A 26 1.28 14.11 -11.26
C GLN A 26 2.33 13.27 -12.01
N HIS A 27 3.03 12.38 -11.32
CA HIS A 27 4.09 11.56 -11.93
C HIS A 27 3.55 10.57 -12.96
N LEU A 28 2.32 10.06 -12.76
CA LEU A 28 1.68 9.22 -13.77
C LEU A 28 1.38 10.01 -15.04
N HIS A 29 0.87 11.23 -14.91
CA HIS A 29 0.63 12.09 -16.07
C HIS A 29 1.93 12.37 -16.84
N GLU A 30 3.00 12.74 -16.14
CA GLU A 30 4.32 12.95 -16.76
C GLU A 30 4.87 11.69 -17.46
N SER A 31 4.65 10.52 -16.85
CA SER A 31 5.09 9.24 -17.39
C SER A 31 4.32 8.86 -18.66
N ILE A 32 3.02 9.18 -18.71
CA ILE A 32 2.19 9.02 -19.91
C ILE A 32 2.68 9.94 -21.04
N GLU A 33 2.94 11.21 -20.75
CA GLU A 33 3.41 12.17 -21.77
C GLU A 33 4.78 11.80 -22.34
N LYS A 34 5.70 11.32 -21.49
CA LYS A 34 7.08 11.00 -21.87
C LYS A 34 7.27 9.56 -22.34
N GLY A 35 6.27 8.69 -22.16
CA GLY A 35 6.39 7.26 -22.43
C GLY A 35 7.39 6.56 -21.52
N GLU A 36 7.53 7.03 -20.28
CA GLU A 36 8.46 6.49 -19.28
C GLU A 36 7.73 5.56 -18.31
N ALA A 37 8.44 4.55 -17.78
CA ALA A 37 7.88 3.65 -16.78
C ALA A 37 7.70 4.35 -15.42
N LEU A 38 6.68 3.94 -14.68
CA LEU A 38 6.42 4.40 -13.31
C LEU A 38 6.02 3.21 -12.47
N SER A 39 6.79 2.94 -11.41
CA SER A 39 6.50 1.81 -10.53
C SER A 39 6.01 2.28 -9.16
N LEU A 40 5.11 1.52 -8.58
CA LEU A 40 4.55 1.70 -7.25
C LEU A 40 4.83 0.46 -6.42
N ALA A 41 5.29 0.67 -5.19
CA ALA A 41 5.36 -0.38 -4.19
C ALA A 41 4.54 0.00 -2.95
N ILE A 42 3.76 -0.96 -2.44
CA ILE A 42 3.13 -0.88 -1.13
C ILE A 42 3.82 -1.92 -0.24
N ALA A 43 4.18 -1.53 0.97
CA ALA A 43 4.92 -2.36 1.91
C ALA A 43 4.31 -2.23 3.31
N ASP A 44 4.28 -3.33 4.04
CA ASP A 44 3.62 -3.44 5.34
C ASP A 44 4.51 -4.19 6.32
N LEU A 45 4.71 -3.61 7.51
CA LEU A 45 5.43 -4.26 8.60
C LEU A 45 4.59 -5.41 9.16
N ASP A 46 5.06 -6.63 8.97
CA ASP A 46 4.33 -7.84 9.33
C ASP A 46 4.11 -7.92 10.84
N LEU A 47 2.84 -8.09 11.24
CA LEU A 47 2.43 -8.35 12.62
C LEU A 47 2.81 -7.23 13.61
N LEU A 48 2.98 -5.98 13.16
CA LEU A 48 3.32 -4.86 14.04
C LEU A 48 2.25 -4.67 15.13
N ARG A 49 0.96 -4.88 14.82
CA ARG A 49 -0.06 -4.89 15.87
C ARG A 49 0.21 -5.91 17.00
N ARG A 50 0.57 -7.16 16.67
CA ARG A 50 0.89 -8.17 17.68
C ARG A 50 2.13 -7.78 18.48
N PHE A 51 3.12 -7.18 17.82
CA PHE A 51 4.28 -6.61 18.47
C PHE A 51 3.90 -5.50 19.46
N ASN A 52 3.00 -4.60 19.07
CA ASN A 52 2.49 -3.54 19.95
C ASN A 52 1.68 -4.10 21.12
N ASP A 53 0.87 -5.12 20.90
CA ASP A 53 0.09 -5.78 21.95
C ASP A 53 1.02 -6.48 22.98
N THR A 54 2.19 -6.95 22.54
CA THR A 54 3.16 -7.66 23.38
C THR A 54 4.12 -6.71 24.11
N HIS A 55 4.61 -5.68 23.43
CA HIS A 55 5.71 -4.84 23.92
C HIS A 55 5.28 -3.40 24.23
N GLY A 56 4.18 -2.94 23.64
CA GLY A 56 3.65 -1.59 23.80
C GLY A 56 3.86 -0.71 22.57
N GLN A 57 2.94 0.25 22.39
CA GLN A 57 2.89 1.14 21.23
C GLN A 57 4.17 1.98 21.03
N ILE A 58 4.90 2.30 22.11
CA ILE A 58 6.11 3.12 22.01
C ILE A 58 7.23 2.37 21.25
N PHE A 59 7.43 1.09 21.54
CA PHE A 59 8.35 0.25 20.77
C PHE A 59 7.89 0.09 19.32
N GLY A 60 6.57 -0.02 19.10
CA GLY A 60 6.00 -0.02 17.75
C GLY A 60 6.32 1.24 16.95
N ASN A 61 6.21 2.39 17.61
CA ASN A 61 6.56 3.68 17.01
C ASN A 61 8.06 3.75 16.69
N ASP A 62 8.92 3.18 17.53
CA ASP A 62 10.36 3.06 17.24
C ASP A 62 10.64 2.13 16.06
N ALA A 63 9.94 1.00 15.96
CA ALA A 63 10.02 0.12 14.79
C ALA A 63 9.63 0.84 13.49
N LEU A 64 8.58 1.66 13.53
CA LEU A 64 8.14 2.48 12.38
C LEU A 64 9.18 3.53 11.98
N ARG A 65 9.84 4.19 12.95
CA ARG A 65 10.92 5.15 12.68
C ARG A 65 12.12 4.49 12.03
N LYS A 66 12.59 3.39 12.62
CA LYS A 66 13.71 2.58 12.10
C LYS A 66 13.39 2.04 10.70
N MET A 67 12.14 1.64 10.47
CA MET A 67 11.73 1.19 9.14
C MET A 67 11.80 2.32 8.12
N ALA A 68 11.28 3.51 8.46
CA ALA A 68 11.40 4.69 7.62
C ALA A 68 12.87 5.05 7.31
N GLU A 69 13.79 4.86 8.26
CA GLU A 69 15.23 5.00 8.01
C GLU A 69 15.76 3.96 7.01
N SER A 70 15.38 2.70 7.14
CA SER A 70 15.74 1.65 6.16
C SER A 70 15.22 2.00 4.76
N PHE A 71 13.99 2.50 4.64
CA PHE A 71 13.48 3.02 3.36
C PHE A 71 14.37 4.13 2.80
N ARG A 72 14.71 5.17 3.58
CA ARG A 72 15.55 6.29 3.11
C ARG A 72 16.95 5.86 2.65
N GLN A 73 17.50 4.79 3.22
CA GLN A 73 18.82 4.28 2.85
C GLN A 73 18.83 3.53 1.52
N HIS A 74 17.71 2.89 1.16
CA HIS A 74 17.66 1.96 0.03
C HIS A 74 16.88 2.49 -1.18
N ILE A 75 15.92 3.41 -0.99
CA ILE A 75 15.18 4.01 -2.11
C ILE A 75 16.04 5.04 -2.84
N PRO A 76 15.92 5.18 -4.16
CA PRO A 76 16.68 6.18 -4.91
C PRO A 76 16.20 7.59 -4.57
N ARG A 77 17.06 8.60 -4.80
CA ARG A 77 16.79 10.00 -4.41
C ARG A 77 15.55 10.62 -5.04
N ASN A 78 15.17 10.15 -6.23
CA ASN A 78 13.98 10.60 -6.96
C ASN A 78 12.71 9.82 -6.58
N ALA A 79 12.81 8.80 -5.72
CA ALA A 79 11.62 8.11 -5.22
C ALA A 79 10.85 8.99 -4.24
N ILE A 80 9.52 8.86 -4.28
CA ILE A 80 8.61 9.53 -3.36
C ILE A 80 8.11 8.49 -2.37
N ALA A 81 8.31 8.71 -1.07
CA ALA A 81 7.86 7.82 -0.01
C ALA A 81 6.70 8.44 0.78
N GLY A 82 5.68 7.62 1.03
CA GLY A 82 4.52 7.95 1.84
C GLY A 82 4.28 6.92 2.94
N ARG A 83 3.51 7.31 3.94
CA ARG A 83 2.96 6.44 4.97
C ARG A 83 1.46 6.66 5.07
N PHE A 84 0.69 5.63 4.73
CA PHE A 84 -0.78 5.71 4.64
C PHE A 84 -1.46 5.59 6.01
N GLY A 85 -0.69 5.24 7.05
CA GLY A 85 -1.14 5.12 8.42
C GLY A 85 -0.92 3.70 8.95
N GLY A 86 -0.93 3.55 10.27
CA GLY A 86 -0.66 2.25 10.91
C GLY A 86 0.74 1.73 10.57
N GLU A 87 0.80 0.61 9.86
CA GLU A 87 2.02 -0.14 9.54
C GLU A 87 2.38 -0.14 8.03
N GLU A 88 1.64 0.64 7.22
CA GLU A 88 1.73 0.65 5.76
C GLU A 88 2.52 1.84 5.20
N PHE A 89 3.51 1.50 4.38
CA PHE A 89 4.39 2.39 3.63
C PHE A 89 4.10 2.25 2.14
N ILE A 90 4.26 3.35 1.39
CA ILE A 90 4.10 3.36 -0.05
C ILE A 90 5.29 4.09 -0.68
N VAL A 91 5.75 3.62 -1.83
CA VAL A 91 6.87 4.23 -2.55
C VAL A 91 6.54 4.31 -4.03
N LEU A 92 6.69 5.50 -4.59
CA LEU A 92 6.61 5.75 -6.02
C LEU A 92 8.02 5.88 -6.59
N PHE A 93 8.28 5.21 -7.70
CA PHE A 93 9.55 5.18 -8.40
C PHE A 93 9.38 5.73 -9.82
N PRO A 94 9.59 7.05 -10.02
CA PRO A 94 9.57 7.66 -11.34
C PRO A 94 10.66 7.10 -12.25
N LYS A 95 10.34 6.89 -13.53
CA LYS A 95 11.30 6.42 -14.56
C LYS A 95 11.97 5.10 -14.18
N THR A 96 11.24 4.21 -13.52
CA THR A 96 11.76 2.98 -12.96
C THR A 96 10.86 1.83 -13.36
N GLU A 97 11.46 0.79 -13.94
CA GLU A 97 10.78 -0.43 -14.33
C GLU A 97 10.38 -1.26 -13.09
N ARG A 98 9.39 -2.13 -13.28
CA ARG A 98 8.80 -2.92 -12.20
C ARG A 98 9.81 -3.79 -11.47
N GLU A 99 10.73 -4.40 -12.21
CA GLU A 99 11.75 -5.29 -11.69
C GLU A 99 12.80 -4.52 -10.86
N GLU A 100 13.11 -3.28 -11.25
CA GLU A 100 14.03 -2.41 -10.49
C GLU A 100 13.39 -1.94 -9.18
N ALA A 101 12.11 -1.55 -9.22
CA ALA A 101 11.36 -1.21 -8.01
C ALA A 101 11.23 -2.42 -7.07
N PHE A 102 10.98 -3.62 -7.61
CA PHE A 102 11.00 -4.86 -6.85
C PHE A 102 12.34 -5.09 -6.14
N LEU A 103 13.47 -4.93 -6.86
CA LEU A 103 14.79 -5.12 -6.26
C LEU A 103 15.08 -4.10 -5.16
N ALA A 104 14.62 -2.85 -5.30
CA ALA A 104 14.79 -1.83 -4.25
C ALA A 104 14.04 -2.21 -2.97
N ILE A 105 12.79 -2.66 -3.09
CA ILE A 105 11.98 -3.08 -1.94
C ILE A 105 12.47 -4.41 -1.35
N GLU A 106 12.91 -5.34 -2.18
CA GLU A 106 13.48 -6.62 -1.72
C GLU A 106 14.77 -6.39 -0.92
N ARG A 107 15.59 -5.40 -1.28
CA ARG A 107 16.75 -5.01 -0.46
C ARG A 107 16.35 -4.50 0.92
N ILE A 108 15.31 -3.66 1.00
CA ILE A 108 14.76 -3.19 2.29
C ILE A 108 14.27 -4.38 3.10
N ARG A 109 13.53 -5.31 2.48
CA ARG A 109 13.05 -6.51 3.14
C ARG A 109 14.20 -7.35 3.71
N MET A 110 15.23 -7.62 2.91
CA MET A 110 16.39 -8.41 3.32
C MET A 110 17.19 -7.74 4.43
N ASP A 111 17.42 -6.42 4.35
CA ASP A 111 18.04 -5.64 5.42
C ASP A 111 17.21 -5.76 6.70
N TRP A 112 15.89 -5.62 6.60
CA TRP A 112 14.99 -5.63 7.75
C TRP A 112 14.84 -7.00 8.42
N ASP A 113 15.07 -8.11 7.70
CA ASP A 113 14.86 -9.50 8.11
C ASP A 113 15.90 -10.05 9.11
N VAL A 114 16.24 -9.24 10.12
CA VAL A 114 17.21 -9.55 11.18
C VAL A 114 16.63 -9.15 12.55
N GLU A 115 17.19 -9.72 13.62
CA GLU A 115 16.86 -9.28 14.97
C GLU A 115 17.39 -7.86 15.20
N ARG A 116 16.57 -7.01 15.82
CA ARG A 116 16.86 -5.59 16.04
C ARG A 116 16.48 -5.19 17.46
N GLU A 117 17.24 -4.23 17.97
CA GLU A 117 16.93 -3.55 19.23
C GLU A 117 15.94 -2.42 18.98
N PHE A 118 14.88 -2.39 19.81
CA PHE A 118 13.86 -1.34 19.85
C PHE A 118 13.86 -0.67 21.23
N SER A 119 13.70 0.65 21.27
CA SER A 119 13.74 1.43 22.50
C SER A 119 12.48 2.27 22.71
N ASP A 120 12.04 2.36 23.97
CA ASP A 120 11.03 3.32 24.43
C ASP A 120 11.66 4.58 25.07
N GLY A 121 12.99 4.71 25.02
CA GLY A 121 13.78 5.75 25.67
C GLY A 121 14.25 5.42 27.09
N GLN A 122 13.74 4.36 27.71
CA GLN A 122 14.12 3.91 29.06
C GLN A 122 14.60 2.46 29.07
N ASN A 123 13.99 1.62 28.24
CA ASN A 123 14.21 0.20 28.09
C ASN A 123 14.59 -0.13 26.65
N ILE A 124 15.23 -1.28 26.48
CA ILE A 124 15.58 -1.86 25.18
C ILE A 124 15.07 -3.29 25.15
N ILE A 125 14.42 -3.68 24.05
CA ILE A 125 14.05 -5.05 23.74
C ILE A 125 14.70 -5.48 22.43
N SER A 126 15.02 -6.76 22.29
CA SER A 126 15.38 -7.36 21.01
C SER A 126 14.20 -8.15 20.47
N ALA A 127 13.86 -7.90 19.20
CA ALA A 127 12.82 -8.64 18.51
C ALA A 127 13.09 -8.65 17.00
N LYS A 128 12.39 -9.54 16.30
CA LYS A 128 12.43 -9.62 14.84
C LYS A 128 11.07 -9.28 14.26
N LEU A 129 11.04 -8.32 13.35
CA LEU A 129 9.89 -7.99 12.51
C LEU A 129 10.27 -8.20 11.05
N THR A 130 9.29 -8.51 10.21
CA THR A 130 9.51 -8.71 8.77
C THR A 130 8.69 -7.72 7.95
N LEU A 131 8.96 -7.66 6.65
CA LEU A 131 8.26 -6.79 5.72
C LEU A 131 7.63 -7.64 4.62
N SER A 132 6.37 -7.36 4.32
CA SER A 132 5.71 -7.86 3.10
C SER A 132 5.43 -6.71 2.16
N GLY A 133 5.50 -6.94 0.85
CA GLY A 133 5.27 -5.89 -0.14
C GLY A 133 4.67 -6.37 -1.45
N GLY A 134 4.05 -5.43 -2.16
CA GLY A 134 3.46 -5.60 -3.47
C GLY A 134 3.93 -4.51 -4.42
N VAL A 135 4.33 -4.87 -5.64
CA VAL A 135 4.83 -3.94 -6.65
C VAL A 135 3.97 -4.00 -7.91
N ALA A 136 3.61 -2.85 -8.48
CA ALA A 136 2.93 -2.73 -9.76
C ALA A 136 3.52 -1.58 -10.58
N ALA A 137 3.40 -1.61 -11.90
CA ALA A 137 3.95 -0.57 -12.76
C ALA A 137 3.01 -0.10 -13.87
N TYR A 138 3.13 1.17 -14.24
CA TYR A 138 2.71 1.69 -15.53
C TYR A 138 3.79 1.42 -16.59
N PRO A 139 3.41 1.03 -17.82
CA PRO A 139 2.07 0.66 -18.27
C PRO A 139 1.72 -0.83 -18.05
N ALA A 140 2.66 -1.63 -17.54
CA ALA A 140 2.57 -3.09 -17.54
C ALA A 140 1.37 -3.67 -16.75
N ASP A 141 0.98 -3.02 -15.65
CA ASP A 141 -0.06 -3.49 -14.72
C ASP A 141 -1.31 -2.60 -14.68
N GLY A 142 -1.27 -1.43 -15.33
CA GLY A 142 -2.38 -0.49 -15.38
C GLY A 142 -2.01 0.84 -16.04
N THR A 143 -3.03 1.59 -16.44
CA THR A 143 -2.87 2.91 -17.08
C THR A 143 -3.42 4.06 -16.23
N THR A 144 -4.10 3.74 -15.13
CA THR A 144 -4.64 4.71 -14.18
C THR A 144 -4.07 4.50 -12.77
N VAL A 145 -4.08 5.55 -11.95
CA VAL A 145 -3.68 5.49 -10.52
C VAL A 145 -4.41 4.36 -9.80
N ALA A 146 -5.74 4.26 -9.99
CA ALA A 146 -6.57 3.26 -9.34
C ALA A 146 -6.21 1.83 -9.75
N GLU A 147 -5.90 1.59 -11.04
CA GLU A 147 -5.50 0.27 -11.50
C GLU A 147 -4.15 -0.16 -10.92
N ILE A 148 -3.16 0.73 -10.96
CA ILE A 148 -1.80 0.45 -10.48
C ILE A 148 -1.82 0.22 -8.96
N LEU A 149 -2.51 1.09 -8.21
CA LEU A 149 -2.66 0.96 -6.76
C LEU A 149 -3.30 -0.38 -6.41
N ARG A 150 -4.44 -0.71 -7.04
CA ARG A 150 -5.14 -1.98 -6.82
C ARG A 150 -4.25 -3.19 -7.12
N LYS A 151 -3.47 -3.15 -8.20
CA LYS A 151 -2.55 -4.26 -8.54
C LYS A 151 -1.43 -4.42 -7.52
N ALA A 152 -0.92 -3.32 -6.98
CA ALA A 152 0.07 -3.35 -5.90
C ALA A 152 -0.53 -3.88 -4.59
N GLU A 153 -1.74 -3.44 -4.21
CA GLU A 153 -2.48 -3.96 -3.05
C GLU A 153 -2.72 -5.48 -3.16
N GLN A 154 -3.13 -5.94 -4.35
CA GLN A 154 -3.30 -7.37 -4.63
C GLN A 154 -1.99 -8.15 -4.49
N ALA A 155 -0.88 -7.59 -4.97
CA ALA A 155 0.43 -8.20 -4.80
C ALA A 155 0.85 -8.28 -3.32
N LEU A 156 0.61 -7.22 -2.55
CA LEU A 156 0.86 -7.22 -1.10
C LEU A 156 -0.01 -8.26 -0.38
N TYR A 157 -1.29 -8.35 -0.75
CA TYR A 157 -2.17 -9.38 -0.21
C TYR A 157 -1.62 -10.79 -0.49
N ARG A 158 -1.16 -11.06 -1.71
CA ARG A 158 -0.50 -12.33 -2.06
C ARG A 158 0.74 -12.58 -1.21
N ALA A 159 1.55 -11.56 -0.96
CA ALA A 159 2.70 -11.67 -0.07
C ALA A 159 2.29 -12.10 1.34
N LYS A 160 1.26 -11.45 1.91
CA LYS A 160 0.74 -11.75 3.25
C LYS A 160 0.16 -13.16 3.37
N VAL A 161 -0.68 -13.59 2.43
CA VAL A 161 -1.32 -14.92 2.50
C VAL A 161 -0.37 -16.06 2.13
N SER A 162 0.70 -15.78 1.40
CA SER A 162 1.71 -16.80 1.05
C SER A 162 2.74 -17.03 2.16
N GLY A 163 2.53 -16.49 3.36
CA GLY A 163 3.41 -16.69 4.52
C GLY A 163 4.23 -15.46 4.92
N ARG A 164 3.91 -14.27 4.40
CA ARG A 164 4.58 -12.99 4.73
C ARG A 164 6.08 -12.99 4.37
N ASN A 165 6.81 -11.98 4.86
CA ASN A 165 8.25 -11.78 4.64
C ASN A 165 8.68 -11.97 3.18
N ARG A 166 7.97 -11.33 2.26
CA ARG A 166 8.26 -11.40 0.82
C ARG A 166 7.70 -10.22 0.07
N ILE A 167 8.31 -9.93 -1.08
CA ILE A 167 7.79 -8.99 -2.04
C ILE A 167 7.16 -9.77 -3.20
N CYS A 168 5.98 -9.36 -3.65
CA CYS A 168 5.32 -9.93 -4.81
C CYS A 168 5.16 -8.86 -5.90
N ILE A 169 5.32 -9.27 -7.15
CA ILE A 169 5.02 -8.42 -8.31
C ILE A 169 3.56 -8.62 -8.69
N ALA A 170 2.93 -7.56 -9.20
CA ALA A 170 1.62 -7.58 -9.81
C ALA A 170 1.59 -8.62 -10.94
N GLN A 171 0.47 -9.32 -11.03
CA GLN A 171 0.24 -10.31 -12.06
C GLN A 171 -1.15 -10.09 -12.64
N GLU A 172 -1.37 -10.61 -13.83
CA GLU A 172 -2.71 -10.74 -14.39
C GLU A 172 -3.52 -11.65 -13.46
N GLU A 173 -4.61 -11.13 -12.89
CA GLU A 173 -5.50 -11.94 -12.09
C GLU A 173 -6.64 -12.42 -12.98
N ARG A 174 -6.94 -13.72 -12.87
CA ARG A 174 -8.10 -14.28 -13.56
C ARG A 174 -9.36 -13.66 -12.96
N MET A 175 -10.14 -12.98 -13.80
CA MET A 175 -11.48 -12.54 -13.41
C MET A 175 -12.37 -13.77 -13.16
N ILE A 176 -12.90 -13.88 -11.95
CA ILE A 176 -13.82 -14.95 -11.57
C ILE A 176 -15.23 -14.35 -11.49
N PRO A 177 -16.19 -14.79 -12.33
CA PRO A 177 -17.57 -14.35 -12.20
C PRO A 177 -18.14 -14.89 -10.88
N LYS A 178 -18.82 -14.01 -10.13
CA LYS A 178 -19.55 -14.39 -8.91
C LYS A 178 -21.02 -14.11 -9.11
N THR A 179 -21.84 -15.15 -9.01
CA THR A 179 -23.30 -15.01 -9.13
C THR A 179 -23.85 -14.44 -7.83
N ALA A 180 -24.65 -13.38 -7.93
CA ALA A 180 -25.37 -12.76 -6.83
C ALA A 180 -26.80 -12.43 -7.25
N HIS A 181 -27.73 -12.46 -6.30
CA HIS A 181 -29.12 -12.10 -6.54
C HIS A 181 -29.34 -10.64 -6.13
N TYR A 182 -29.77 -9.83 -7.10
CA TYR A 182 -30.15 -8.43 -6.90
C TYR A 182 -31.61 -8.25 -7.31
N THR A 183 -32.33 -7.35 -6.65
CA THR A 183 -33.68 -6.96 -7.09
C THR A 183 -33.60 -6.05 -8.31
N ALA A 184 -34.64 -6.03 -9.14
CA ALA A 184 -34.71 -5.12 -10.29
C ALA A 184 -34.49 -3.66 -9.88
N THR A 185 -35.09 -3.24 -8.76
CA THR A 185 -34.92 -1.89 -8.20
C THR A 185 -33.47 -1.57 -7.79
N GLN A 186 -32.72 -2.56 -7.29
CA GLN A 186 -31.30 -2.36 -6.99
C GLN A 186 -30.48 -2.12 -8.26
N LEU A 187 -30.73 -2.91 -9.31
CA LEU A 187 -30.03 -2.78 -10.58
C LEU A 187 -30.37 -1.48 -11.29
N GLU A 188 -31.63 -1.04 -11.27
CA GLU A 188 -32.04 0.26 -11.82
C GLU A 188 -31.33 1.43 -11.12
N ARG A 189 -31.22 1.38 -9.78
CA ARG A 189 -30.49 2.39 -9.01
C ARG A 189 -29.01 2.39 -9.33
N LEU A 190 -28.40 1.22 -9.46
CA LEU A 190 -26.99 1.07 -9.83
C LEU A 190 -26.72 1.61 -11.23
N ALA A 191 -27.54 1.27 -12.22
CA ALA A 191 -27.43 1.74 -13.59
C ALA A 191 -27.56 3.28 -13.68
N LYS A 192 -28.49 3.85 -12.91
CA LYS A 192 -28.64 5.32 -12.80
C LYS A 192 -27.37 5.97 -12.22
N LEU A 193 -26.84 5.41 -11.14
CA LEU A 193 -25.61 5.91 -10.49
C LEU A 193 -24.40 5.81 -11.43
N ALA A 194 -24.22 4.67 -12.11
CA ALA A 194 -23.20 4.45 -13.14
C ALA A 194 -23.23 5.52 -14.23
N LYS A 195 -24.43 5.82 -14.74
CA LYS A 195 -24.64 6.83 -15.77
C LYS A 195 -24.34 8.25 -15.28
N GLU A 196 -24.74 8.60 -14.06
CA GLU A 196 -24.48 9.93 -13.46
C GLU A 196 -22.98 10.20 -13.27
N HIS A 197 -22.18 9.16 -13.03
CA HIS A 197 -20.75 9.26 -12.81
C HIS A 197 -19.90 8.89 -14.04
N GLU A 198 -20.52 8.57 -15.18
CA GLU A 198 -19.84 8.15 -16.42
C GLU A 198 -18.87 6.97 -16.23
N VAL A 199 -19.21 6.03 -15.35
CA VAL A 199 -18.40 4.85 -15.04
C VAL A 199 -19.19 3.55 -15.20
N PRO A 200 -18.54 2.40 -15.49
CA PRO A 200 -19.24 1.11 -15.54
C PRO A 200 -19.80 0.71 -14.17
N GLU A 201 -20.97 0.05 -14.14
CA GLU A 201 -21.59 -0.50 -12.91
C GLU A 201 -20.62 -1.40 -12.13
N ALA A 202 -19.77 -2.14 -12.85
CA ALA A 202 -18.75 -3.01 -12.25
C ALA A 202 -17.77 -2.25 -11.34
N LEU A 203 -17.53 -0.96 -11.57
CA LEU A 203 -16.66 -0.15 -10.72
C LEU A 203 -17.28 0.01 -9.31
N PHE A 204 -18.55 0.38 -9.24
CA PHE A 204 -19.28 0.52 -7.97
C PHE A 204 -19.41 -0.81 -7.23
N LEU A 205 -19.63 -1.92 -7.95
CA LEU A 205 -19.70 -3.25 -7.32
C LEU A 205 -18.34 -3.66 -6.72
N ARG A 206 -17.23 -3.32 -7.39
CA ARG A 206 -15.88 -3.54 -6.84
C ARG A 206 -15.64 -2.64 -5.63
N GLU A 207 -15.94 -1.34 -5.73
CA GLU A 207 -15.79 -0.40 -4.62
C GLU A 207 -16.61 -0.82 -3.40
N ALA A 208 -17.85 -1.28 -3.60
CA ALA A 208 -18.71 -1.80 -2.54
C ALA A 208 -18.10 -3.04 -1.88
N LEU A 209 -17.52 -3.96 -2.66
CA LEU A 209 -16.81 -5.12 -2.15
C LEU A 209 -15.57 -4.70 -1.36
N ASP A 210 -14.75 -3.80 -1.90
CA ASP A 210 -13.54 -3.30 -1.25
C ASP A 210 -13.88 -2.58 0.06
N CYS A 211 -14.95 -1.78 0.08
CA CYS A 211 -15.47 -1.16 1.30
C CYS A 211 -15.95 -2.19 2.31
N LEU A 212 -16.63 -3.25 1.87
CA LEU A 212 -17.09 -4.34 2.73
C LEU A 212 -15.89 -5.12 3.30
N LEU A 213 -14.91 -5.47 2.47
CA LEU A 213 -13.67 -6.10 2.91
C LEU A 213 -12.95 -5.17 3.89
N ARG A 214 -12.70 -3.89 3.58
CA ARG A 214 -12.08 -2.96 4.54
C ARG A 214 -12.85 -2.91 5.87
N LYS A 215 -14.19 -2.86 5.84
CA LYS A 215 -15.03 -2.86 7.04
C LYS A 215 -14.87 -4.14 7.88
N TYR A 216 -14.88 -5.31 7.23
CA TYR A 216 -14.92 -6.59 7.92
C TYR A 216 -13.55 -7.23 8.12
N THR A 217 -12.55 -6.97 7.28
CA THR A 217 -11.16 -7.41 7.46
C THR A 217 -10.44 -6.58 8.52
N VAL A 218 -10.81 -5.31 8.73
CA VAL A 218 -10.41 -4.56 9.94
C VAL A 218 -11.06 -5.14 11.20
N SER A 219 -12.17 -5.90 11.05
CA SER A 219 -12.88 -6.60 12.12
C SER A 219 -12.48 -8.09 12.26
N GLU A 220 -11.97 -8.75 11.21
CA GLU A 220 -11.31 -10.07 11.21
C GLU A 220 -9.87 -9.97 11.72
N LYS A 221 -9.69 -9.08 12.68
CA LYS A 221 -8.72 -9.17 13.77
C LYS A 221 -9.09 -10.38 14.65
N LEU A 222 -9.04 -11.59 14.09
CA LEU A 222 -9.34 -12.83 14.79
C LEU A 222 -8.07 -13.69 14.91
N SER A 223 -7.68 -13.87 16.18
CA SER A 223 -6.66 -14.76 16.77
C SER A 223 -5.20 -14.54 16.37
#